data_AF-A0A9W7GGD6-F1
#
_entry.id   AF-A0A9W7GGD6-F1
#
_cell.length_a   1.000
_cell.length_b   1.000
_cell.length_c   1.000
_cell.angle_alpha   90.00
_cell.angle_beta   90.00
_cell.angle_gamma   90.00
#
_symmetry.space_group_name_H-M   'P 1'
#
loop_
_entity.id
_entity.type
_entity.pdbx_description
1 polymer ?
#
loop_
_entity_poly.entity_id
_entity_poly.type
_entity_poly.pdbx_seq_one_letter_code
_entity_poly.pdbx_strand_id
1 'polypeptide(L)'
;MSLTNIDKFEKACQVYYTSALLFMPAWWLRDNFLDQSAPAGRELACCNVVGVLCGCIFALTYWCRTIKGVSTDDKTLLDYVQAGCWGTSGLLTLWHGASYKTDKMVINFGLQLGMGAAFMYQGMNRKVEKKE
;
A
#
# COMPACT_ATOMS: atom_id res chain seq x y z
N MET A 1 16.24 14.57 -8.47
CA MET A 1 16.74 13.18 -8.35
C MET A 1 15.77 12.28 -9.11
N SER A 2 16.25 11.42 -10.03
CA SER A 2 15.39 10.48 -10.76
C SER A 2 14.85 9.42 -9.81
N LEU A 3 13.58 9.02 -9.97
CA LEU A 3 12.99 7.91 -9.21
C LEU A 3 13.68 6.59 -9.58
N THR A 4 14.02 5.78 -8.58
CA THR A 4 14.52 4.42 -8.80
C THR A 4 13.41 3.51 -9.33
N ASN A 5 13.75 2.34 -9.87
CA ASN A 5 12.74 1.37 -10.32
C ASN A 5 11.88 0.86 -9.15
N ILE A 6 12.44 0.80 -7.93
CA ILE A 6 11.72 0.43 -6.71
C ILE A 6 10.71 1.52 -6.34
N ASP A 7 11.09 2.80 -6.45
CA ASP A 7 10.17 3.91 -6.19
C ASP A 7 9.03 3.97 -7.21
N LYS A 8 9.31 3.60 -8.47
CA LYS A 8 8.27 3.50 -9.51
C LYS A 8 7.30 2.36 -9.22
N PHE A 9 7.81 1.20 -8.80
CA PHE A 9 6.99 0.06 -8.39
C PHE A 9 6.09 0.40 -7.20
N GLU A 10 6.66 0.99 -6.13
CA GLU A 10 5.92 1.45 -4.95
C GLU A 10 4.75 2.36 -5.35
N LYS A 11 5.05 3.41 -6.12
CA LYS A 11 4.04 4.39 -6.56
C LYS A 11 2.99 3.78 -7.44
N ALA A 12 3.37 2.88 -8.36
CA ALA A 12 2.41 2.20 -9.23
C ALA A 12 1.44 1.34 -8.40
N CYS A 13 1.94 0.60 -7.40
CA CYS A 13 1.10 -0.22 -6.53
C CYS A 13 0.16 0.63 -5.66
N GLN A 14 0.67 1.73 -5.09
CA GLN A 14 -0.15 2.67 -4.30
C GLN A 14 -1.25 3.32 -5.14
N VAL A 15 -0.93 3.77 -6.36
CA VAL A 15 -1.90 4.35 -7.29
C VAL A 15 -2.93 3.30 -7.70
N TYR A 16 -2.49 2.08 -8.01
CA TYR A 16 -3.40 0.97 -8.33
C TYR A 16 -4.40 0.70 -7.20
N TYR A 17 -3.93 0.47 -5.97
CA TYR A 17 -4.80 0.20 -4.83
C TYR A 17 -5.74 1.36 -4.52
N THR A 18 -5.21 2.58 -4.47
CA THR A 18 -6.02 3.78 -4.20
C THR A 18 -7.11 3.93 -5.26
N SER A 19 -6.75 3.80 -6.54
CA SER A 19 -7.70 4.01 -7.64
C SER A 19 -8.74 2.90 -7.72
N ALA A 20 -8.32 1.64 -7.55
CA ALA A 20 -9.21 0.49 -7.60
C ALA A 20 -10.24 0.52 -6.45
N LEU A 21 -9.80 0.85 -5.24
CA LEU A 21 -10.66 0.89 -4.06
C LEU A 21 -11.56 2.14 -4.02
N LEU A 22 -11.15 3.25 -4.63
CA LEU A 22 -11.89 4.52 -4.56
C LEU A 22 -12.83 4.73 -5.76
N PHE A 23 -12.40 4.40 -6.97
CA PHE A 23 -13.18 4.65 -8.19
C PHE A 23 -13.90 3.41 -8.72
N MET A 24 -13.39 2.22 -8.41
CA MET A 24 -13.97 0.96 -8.89
C MET A 24 -14.19 -0.08 -7.77
N PRO A 25 -14.71 0.31 -6.58
CA PRO A 25 -14.83 -0.58 -5.42
C PRO A 25 -15.70 -1.81 -5.70
N ALA A 26 -16.82 -1.65 -6.41
CA ALA A 26 -17.72 -2.75 -6.73
C ALA A 26 -17.08 -3.78 -7.68
N TRP A 27 -16.31 -3.29 -8.66
CA TRP A 27 -15.53 -4.16 -9.55
C TRP A 27 -14.44 -4.87 -8.76
N TRP A 28 -13.69 -4.15 -7.92
CA TRP A 28 -12.62 -4.75 -7.13
C TRP A 28 -13.16 -5.85 -6.21
N LEU A 29 -14.27 -5.62 -5.50
CA LEU A 29 -14.90 -6.64 -4.66
C LEU A 29 -15.29 -7.90 -5.46
N ARG A 30 -15.98 -7.72 -6.59
CA ARG A 30 -16.39 -8.84 -7.46
C ARG A 30 -15.20 -9.58 -8.07
N ASP A 31 -14.17 -8.84 -8.47
CA ASP A 31 -12.99 -9.42 -9.07
C ASP A 31 -12.23 -10.27 -8.06
N ASN A 32 -12.09 -9.80 -6.81
CA ASN A 32 -11.22 -10.40 -5.81
C ASN A 32 -11.85 -11.51 -4.96
N PHE A 33 -13.13 -11.41 -4.60
CA PHE A 33 -13.79 -12.34 -3.67
C PHE A 33 -14.59 -13.43 -4.37
N LEU A 34 -14.74 -14.58 -3.70
CA LEU A 34 -15.60 -15.67 -4.16
C LEU A 34 -17.08 -15.28 -4.07
N ASP A 35 -17.45 -14.60 -2.97
CA ASP A 35 -18.81 -14.12 -2.77
C ASP A 35 -19.07 -12.86 -3.61
N GLN A 36 -19.95 -13.00 -4.60
CA GLN A 36 -20.34 -11.92 -5.51
C GLN A 36 -21.52 -11.09 -4.97
N SER A 37 -22.09 -11.45 -3.82
CA SER A 37 -23.12 -10.68 -3.11
C SER A 37 -22.54 -9.53 -2.27
N ALA A 38 -21.23 -9.58 -1.99
CA ALA A 38 -20.46 -8.55 -1.29
C ALA A 38 -20.62 -7.09 -1.80
N PRO A 39 -20.96 -6.77 -3.07
CA PRO A 39 -21.24 -5.40 -3.48
C PRO A 39 -22.51 -4.77 -2.84
N ALA A 40 -23.21 -5.47 -1.95
CA ALA A 40 -24.44 -5.04 -1.30
C ALA A 40 -24.18 -4.15 -0.05
N GLY A 41 -23.56 -2.98 -0.27
CA GLY A 41 -23.63 -1.86 0.67
C GLY A 41 -22.42 -1.68 1.60
N ARG A 42 -22.33 -2.44 2.70
CA ARG A 42 -21.35 -2.15 3.79
C ARG A 42 -19.91 -2.32 3.35
N GLU A 43 -19.63 -3.38 2.60
CA GLU A 43 -18.32 -3.73 2.06
C GLU A 43 -17.85 -2.69 1.04
N LEU A 44 -18.79 -2.14 0.26
CA LEU A 44 -18.53 -1.05 -0.68
C LEU A 44 -18.10 0.22 0.05
N ALA A 45 -18.82 0.59 1.12
CA ALA A 45 -18.46 1.72 1.97
C ALA A 45 -17.09 1.52 2.62
N CYS A 46 -16.81 0.32 3.13
CA CYS A 46 -15.49 -0.03 3.66
C CYS A 46 -14.39 0.09 2.60
N CYS A 47 -14.60 -0.42 1.38
CA CYS A 47 -13.63 -0.29 0.30
C CYS A 47 -13.32 1.17 -0.03
N ASN A 48 -14.36 2.02 -0.13
CA ASN A 48 -14.16 3.45 -0.38
C ASN A 48 -13.38 4.14 0.74
N VAL A 49 -13.70 3.85 2.00
CA VAL A 49 -12.97 4.40 3.16
C VAL A 49 -11.52 3.95 3.12
N VAL A 50 -11.25 2.67 2.86
CA VAL A 50 -9.87 2.16 2.72
C VAL A 50 -9.17 2.83 1.53
N GLY A 51 -9.85 3.01 0.40
CA GLY A 51 -9.32 3.73 -0.76
C GLY A 51 -8.90 5.17 -0.43
N VAL A 52 -9.74 5.91 0.31
CA VAL A 52 -9.39 7.25 0.81
C VAL A 52 -8.18 7.21 1.72
N LEU A 53 -8.16 6.27 2.68
CA LEU A 53 -7.04 6.12 3.62
C LEU A 53 -5.73 5.80 2.90
N CYS A 54 -5.75 4.87 1.94
CA CYS A 54 -4.59 4.56 1.09
C CYS A 54 -4.12 5.80 0.32
N GLY A 55 -5.04 6.60 -0.22
CA GLY A 55 -4.74 7.86 -0.90
C GLY A 55 -4.10 8.90 0.03
N CYS A 56 -4.63 9.06 1.24
CA CYS A 56 -4.06 9.94 2.26
C CYS A 56 -2.65 9.48 2.67
N ILE A 57 -2.47 8.18 2.91
CA ILE A 57 -1.17 7.58 3.25
C ILE A 57 -0.15 7.83 2.13
N PHE A 58 -0.56 7.63 0.87
CA PHE A 58 0.27 7.91 -0.30
C PHE A 58 0.69 9.39 -0.34
N ALA A 59 -0.27 10.30 -0.23
CA ALA A 59 -0.01 11.74 -0.28
C ALA A 59 0.88 12.21 0.87
N LEU A 60 0.65 11.73 2.10
CA LEU A 60 1.46 12.04 3.28
C LEU A 60 2.89 11.50 3.12
N THR A 61 3.03 10.26 2.65
CA THR A 61 4.34 9.65 2.41
C THR A 61 5.14 10.45 1.38
N TYR A 62 4.48 10.84 0.29
CA TYR A 62 5.08 11.70 -0.72
C TYR A 62 5.48 13.07 -0.15
N TRP A 63 4.57 13.71 0.59
CA TRP A 63 4.80 15.02 1.20
C TRP A 63 5.97 14.99 2.19
N CYS A 64 5.98 14.07 3.16
CA CYS A 64 7.03 13.95 4.17
C CYS A 64 8.40 13.66 3.55
N ARG A 65 8.45 12.90 2.46
CA ARG A 65 9.71 12.60 1.75
C ARG A 65 10.22 13.78 0.92
N THR A 66 9.35 14.69 0.49
CA THR A 66 9.69 15.80 -0.43
C THR A 66 9.85 17.15 0.27
N ILE A 67 9.17 17.37 1.41
CA ILE A 67 9.28 18.63 2.14
C ILE A 67 10.67 18.79 2.76
N LYS A 68 11.19 20.02 2.72
CA LYS A 68 12.43 20.40 3.41
C LYS A 68 12.17 20.48 4.92
N GLY A 69 13.10 20.00 5.74
CA GLY A 69 13.03 20.10 7.20
C GLY A 69 12.59 18.82 7.93
N VAL A 70 12.07 17.80 7.23
CA VAL A 70 11.88 16.47 7.84
C VAL A 70 13.23 15.75 7.86
N SER A 71 13.62 15.27 9.04
CA SER A 71 14.90 14.59 9.25
C SER A 71 14.97 13.27 8.47
N THR A 72 16.17 12.78 8.21
CA THR A 72 16.34 11.46 7.58
C THR A 72 15.81 10.36 8.49
N ASP A 73 15.97 10.48 9.81
CA ASP A 73 15.50 9.49 10.78
C ASP A 73 13.97 9.40 10.78
N ASP A 74 13.26 10.53 10.70
CA ASP A 74 11.79 10.54 10.60
C ASP A 74 11.30 9.91 9.29
N LYS A 75 12.02 10.14 8.17
CA LYS A 75 11.71 9.51 6.88
C LYS A 75 11.94 8.00 6.94
N THR A 76 13.01 7.56 7.61
CA THR A 76 13.31 6.14 7.82
C THR A 76 12.25 5.48 8.70
N LEU A 77 11.84 6.12 9.78
CA LEU A 77 10.78 5.62 10.65
C LEU A 77 9.46 5.48 9.89
N LEU A 78 9.09 6.49 9.09
CA LEU A 78 7.91 6.45 8.25
C LEU A 78 7.94 5.24 7.30
N ASP A 79 9.09 4.96 6.67
CA ASP A 79 9.24 3.80 5.79
C ASP A 79 9.04 2.48 6.52
N TYR A 80 9.60 2.32 7.72
CA TYR A 80 9.41 1.11 8.51
C TYR A 80 7.96 0.92 8.97
N VAL A 81 7.28 2.01 9.32
CA VAL A 81 5.84 1.97 9.62
C VAL A 81 5.05 1.54 8.38
N GLN A 82 5.33 2.11 7.22
CA GLN A 82 4.70 1.70 5.97
C GLN A 82 4.99 0.23 5.63
N ALA A 83 6.23 -0.21 5.82
CA ALA A 83 6.63 -1.60 5.62
C ALA A 83 5.80 -2.55 6.50
N GLY A 84 5.63 -2.20 7.77
CA GLY A 84 4.79 -2.95 8.70
C GLY A 84 3.32 -2.98 8.27
N CYS A 85 2.74 -1.84 7.90
CA CYS A 85 1.34 -1.75 7.46
C CYS A 85 1.06 -2.61 6.21
N TRP A 86 1.88 -2.47 5.17
CA TRP A 86 1.74 -3.25 3.93
C TRP A 86 2.05 -4.73 4.15
N GLY A 87 3.09 -5.04 4.93
CA GLY A 87 3.43 -6.41 5.31
C GLY A 87 2.29 -7.11 6.05
N THR A 88 1.71 -6.43 7.04
CA THR A 88 0.57 -6.94 7.83
C THR A 88 -0.67 -7.14 6.96
N SER A 89 -0.93 -6.21 6.03
CA SER A 89 -2.02 -6.36 5.06
C SER A 89 -1.85 -7.66 4.24
N GLY A 90 -0.62 -7.93 3.77
CA GLY A 90 -0.30 -9.16 3.06
C GLY A 90 -0.60 -10.41 3.88
N LEU A 91 -0.20 -10.42 5.15
CA LEU A 91 -0.49 -11.53 6.06
C LEU A 91 -1.99 -11.71 6.30
N LEU A 92 -2.76 -10.62 6.43
CA LEU A 92 -4.22 -10.68 6.54
C LEU A 92 -4.87 -11.23 5.28
N THR A 93 -4.37 -10.86 4.09
CA THR A 93 -4.84 -11.43 2.82
C THR A 93 -4.64 -12.94 2.77
N LEU A 94 -3.49 -13.42 3.24
CA LEU A 94 -3.22 -14.86 3.33
C LEU A 94 -4.11 -15.55 4.38
N TRP A 95 -4.25 -14.95 5.56
CA TRP A 95 -5.08 -15.48 6.66
C TRP A 95 -6.54 -15.64 6.24
N HIS A 96 -7.06 -14.68 5.48
CA HIS A 96 -8.42 -14.69 4.94
C HIS A 96 -8.51 -15.25 3.52
N GLY A 97 -7.47 -15.95 3.05
CA GLY A 97 -7.33 -16.42 1.67
C GLY A 97 -8.51 -17.25 1.16
N ALA A 98 -9.20 -17.98 2.04
CA ALA A 98 -10.41 -18.75 1.71
C ALA A 98 -11.58 -17.89 1.20
N SER A 99 -11.57 -16.57 1.43
CA SER A 99 -12.59 -15.65 0.92
C SER A 99 -12.29 -15.15 -0.49
N TYR A 100 -11.05 -15.29 -0.95
CA TYR A 100 -10.57 -14.75 -2.21
C TYR A 100 -10.57 -15.81 -3.32
N LYS A 101 -10.68 -15.37 -4.57
CA LYS A 101 -10.25 -16.20 -5.70
C LYS A 101 -8.75 -16.44 -5.61
N THR A 102 -8.28 -17.65 -5.87
CA THR A 102 -6.89 -18.05 -5.61
C THR A 102 -5.88 -17.19 -6.36
N ASP A 103 -6.11 -16.90 -7.63
CA ASP A 103 -5.26 -16.04 -8.46
C ASP A 103 -5.20 -14.61 -7.89
N LYS A 104 -6.35 -14.08 -7.47
CA LYS A 104 -6.47 -12.73 -6.90
C LYS A 104 -5.83 -12.63 -5.53
N MET A 105 -5.97 -13.66 -4.70
CA MET A 105 -5.29 -13.75 -3.41
C MET A 105 -3.76 -13.64 -3.60
N VAL A 106 -3.20 -14.45 -4.52
CA VAL A 106 -1.75 -14.45 -4.79
C VAL A 106 -1.28 -13.08 -5.29
N ILE A 107 -2.04 -12.45 -6.18
CA ILE A 107 -1.73 -11.10 -6.67
C ILE A 107 -1.74 -10.08 -5.52
N ASN A 108 -2.79 -10.06 -4.69
CA ASN A 108 -2.88 -9.12 -3.57
C ASN A 108 -1.78 -9.34 -2.54
N PHE A 109 -1.54 -10.60 -2.17
CA PHE A 109 -0.45 -10.98 -1.27
C PHE A 109 0.90 -10.51 -1.80
N GLY A 110 1.19 -10.79 -3.07
CA GLY A 110 2.43 -10.40 -3.72
C GLY A 110 2.62 -8.88 -3.80
N LEU A 111 1.56 -8.14 -4.15
CA LEU A 111 1.62 -6.67 -4.19
C LEU A 111 1.84 -6.07 -2.79
N GLN A 112 1.11 -6.56 -1.79
CA GLN A 112 1.18 -6.03 -0.42
C GLN A 112 2.52 -6.35 0.24
N LEU A 113 3.00 -7.59 0.15
CA LEU A 113 4.35 -7.93 0.64
C LEU A 113 5.44 -7.25 -0.19
N GLY A 114 5.28 -7.13 -1.50
CA GLY A 114 6.21 -6.43 -2.37
C GLY A 114 6.36 -4.96 -1.99
N MET A 115 5.25 -4.27 -1.71
CA MET A 115 5.28 -2.91 -1.15
C MET A 115 5.94 -2.87 0.22
N GLY A 116 5.59 -3.80 1.11
CA GLY A 116 6.22 -3.90 2.43
C GLY A 116 7.74 -4.02 2.34
N ALA A 117 8.23 -4.90 1.45
CA ALA A 117 9.65 -5.08 1.18
C ALA A 117 10.30 -3.85 0.53
N ALA A 118 9.62 -3.18 -0.39
CA ALA A 118 10.11 -1.95 -1.02
C ALA A 118 10.31 -0.83 0.02
N PHE A 119 9.34 -0.64 0.91
CA PHE A 119 9.43 0.31 2.01
C PHE A 119 10.54 -0.06 3.00
N MET A 120 10.64 -1.34 3.37
CA MET A 120 11.73 -1.82 4.23
C MET A 120 13.09 -1.53 3.62
N TYR A 121 13.25 -1.82 2.32
CA TYR A 121 14.47 -1.54 1.58
C TYR A 121 14.81 -0.05 1.56
N GLN A 122 13.82 0.82 1.31
CA GLN A 122 14.03 2.27 1.34
C GLN A 122 14.46 2.75 2.72
N GLY A 123 13.83 2.26 3.80
CA GLY A 123 14.21 2.58 5.17
C GLY A 123 15.66 2.18 5.48
N MET A 124 16.07 0.97 5.06
CA MET A 124 17.44 0.47 5.26
C MET A 124 18.50 1.25 4.46
N ASN A 125 18.13 1.83 3.32
CA ASN A 125 19.07 2.46 2.39
C ASN A 125 19.00 4.00 2.38
N ARG A 126 18.20 4.61 3.26
CA ARG A 126 18.27 6.05 3.50
C ARG A 126 19.61 6.38 4.15
N LYS A 127 20.46 7.10 3.41
CA LYS A 127 21.70 7.62 3.96
C LYS A 127 21.36 8.72 4.97
N VAL A 128 21.65 8.48 6.25
CA VAL A 128 21.64 9.52 7.27
C VAL A 128 22.63 10.61 6.82
N GLU A 129 22.12 11.79 6.52
CA GLU A 129 22.98 12.97 6.37
C GLU A 129 23.64 13.20 7.74
N LYS A 130 24.93 12.83 7.84
CA LYS A 130 25.74 13.28 8.97
C LYS A 130 25.74 14.80 8.92
N LYS A 131 25.16 15.43 9.95
CA LYS A 131 25.41 16.84 10.23
C LYS A 131 26.90 16.94 10.57
N GLU A 132 27.70 17.38 9.60
CA GLU A 132 29.01 17.98 9.86
C GLU A 132 28.82 19.36 10.50
#